data_AF-A0A0F9DK06-F1
#
_entry.id   AF-A0A0F9DK06-F1
#
_cell.length_a   1.000
_cell.length_b   1.000
_cell.length_c   1.000
_cell.angle_alpha   90.00
_cell.angle_beta   90.00
_cell.angle_gamma   90.00
#
_symmetry.space_group_name_H-M   'P 1'
#
loop_
_entity.id
_entity.type
_entity.pdbx_description
1 polymer ?
#
loop_
_entity_poly.entity_id
_entity_poly.type
_entity_poly.pdbx_seq_one_letter_code
_entity_poly.pdbx_strand_id
1 'polypeptide(L)' 'MEIRAGMPTVRIHALANKVLAVAATRIEGTWAAYCDAVPGDKHTAEANAVLANGDKLIEEVARVLFPEFKDTPYAH' A
#
# COMPACT_ATOMS: atom_id res chain seq x y z
N MET A 1 -2.61 -11.73 -21.34
CA MET A 1 -1.88 -11.83 -20.06
C MET A 1 -2.93 -12.04 -18.98
N GLU A 2 -3.14 -13.29 -18.55
CA GLU A 2 -4.15 -13.63 -17.54
C GLU A 2 -3.68 -13.14 -16.16
N ILE A 3 -4.51 -12.32 -15.52
CA ILE A 3 -4.30 -11.90 -14.13
C ILE A 3 -4.59 -13.12 -13.26
N ARG A 4 -3.59 -13.63 -12.54
CA ARG A 4 -3.79 -14.66 -11.51
C ARG A 4 -4.67 -14.06 -10.42
N ALA A 5 -5.97 -14.30 -10.50
CA ALA A 5 -6.94 -13.96 -9.48
C ALA A 5 -6.54 -14.68 -8.19
N GLY A 6 -6.03 -13.95 -7.19
CA GLY A 6 -5.81 -14.52 -5.86
C GLY A 6 -4.62 -13.95 -5.06
N MET A 7 -3.67 -13.26 -5.68
CA MET A 7 -2.58 -12.64 -4.92
C MET A 7 -2.81 -11.13 -4.71
N PRO A 8 -2.80 -10.65 -3.45
CA PRO A 8 -2.76 -9.22 -3.14
C PRO A 8 -1.68 -8.52 -3.96
N THR A 9 -2.07 -7.46 -4.67
CA THR A 9 -1.14 -6.58 -5.35
C THR A 9 -0.61 -5.59 -4.33
N VAL A 10 0.70 -5.63 -4.08
CA VAL A 10 1.38 -4.69 -3.18
C VAL A 10 2.11 -3.62 -3.98
N ARG A 11 2.01 -2.37 -3.53
CA ARG A 11 2.71 -1.21 -4.10
C ARG A 11 3.37 -0.43 -2.98
N ILE A 12 4.58 0.06 -3.26
CA ILE A 12 5.41 0.76 -2.28
C ILE A 12 5.68 2.17 -2.81
N HIS A 13 5.52 3.16 -1.96
CA HIS A 13 5.84 4.55 -2.22
C HIS A 13 6.70 5.09 -1.07
N ALA A 14 7.95 5.43 -1.35
CA ALA A 14 8.83 6.05 -0.36
C ALA A 14 8.52 7.55 -0.28
N LEU A 15 7.98 8.02 0.85
CA LEU A 15 7.77 9.45 1.11
C LEU A 15 9.08 10.12 1.53
N ALA A 16 9.94 9.38 2.24
CA ALA A 16 11.30 9.73 2.58
C ALA A 16 12.12 8.44 2.73
N ASN A 17 13.43 8.55 3.01
CA ASN A 17 14.26 7.36 3.26
C ASN A 17 13.69 6.50 4.41
N LYS A 18 13.24 7.16 5.49
CA LYS A 18 12.73 6.52 6.71
C LYS A 18 11.20 6.56 6.85
N VAL A 19 10.47 6.82 5.76
CA VAL A 19 9.01 6.89 5.78
C VAL A 19 8.46 6.22 4.53
N LEU A 20 7.64 5.21 4.72
CA LEU A 20 7.13 4.36 3.65
C LEU A 20 5.61 4.34 3.69
N ALA A 21 4.99 4.57 2.53
CA ALA A 21 3.60 4.26 2.29
C ALA A 21 3.50 2.96 1.49
N VAL A 22 2.59 2.06 1.87
CA VAL A 22 2.39 0.77 1.21
C VAL A 22 0.89 0.54 0.98
N ALA A 23 0.53 0.24 -0.26
CA ALA A 23 -0.81 -0.13 -0.65
C ALA A 23 -0.92 -1.63 -0.91
N ALA A 24 -2.04 -2.23 -0.52
CA ALA A 24 -2.35 -3.63 -0.80
C ALA A 24 -3.81 -3.81 -1.23
N THR A 25 -4.03 -4.56 -2.31
CA THR A 25 -5.37 -5.04 -2.68
C THR A 25 -5.79 -6.20 -1.79
N ARG A 26 -7.07 -6.27 -1.46
CA ARG A 26 -7.70 -7.33 -0.68
C ARG A 26 -8.38 -8.32 -1.62
N ILE A 27 -8.63 -9.53 -1.12
CA ILE A 27 -9.33 -10.60 -1.86
C ILE A 27 -10.75 -10.15 -2.26
N GLU A 28 -11.37 -9.29 -1.45
CA GLU A 28 -12.71 -8.74 -1.66
C GLU A 28 -12.78 -7.63 -2.74
N GLY A 29 -11.67 -7.35 -3.44
CA GLY A 29 -11.63 -6.36 -4.53
C GLY A 29 -11.56 -4.91 -4.06
N THR A 30 -11.29 -4.68 -2.78
CA THR A 30 -10.99 -3.35 -2.21
C THR A 30 -9.49 -3.18 -2.00
N TRP A 31 -9.04 -1.98 -1.70
CA TRP A 31 -7.63 -1.73 -1.34
C TRP A 31 -7.50 -0.70 -0.22
N ALA A 32 -6.39 -0.73 0.49
CA ALA A 32 -6.03 0.28 1.48
C ALA A 32 -4.54 0.61 1.36
N ALA A 33 -4.18 1.80 1.83
CA ALA A 33 -2.78 2.19 1.99
C ALA A 33 -2.48 2.48 3.46
N TYR A 34 -1.25 2.18 3.86
CA TYR A 34 -0.74 2.33 5.21
C TYR A 34 0.58 3.10 5.15
N CYS A 35 0.86 3.90 6.16
CA CYS A 35 2.09 4.67 6.24
C CYS A 35 2.72 4.50 7.62
N ASP A 36 4.05 4.34 7.64
CA ASP A 36 4.80 4.33 8.89
C ASP A 36 6.26 4.73 8.66
N ALA A 37 6.95 5.01 9.77
CA ALA A 37 8.39 5.10 9.82
C ALA A 37 9.03 3.72 9.61
N VAL A 38 10.15 3.71 8.89
CA VAL A 38 10.94 2.49 8.61
C VAL A 38 12.42 2.75 8.87
N PRO A 39 13.25 1.70 9.08
CA PRO A 39 14.69 1.84 9.20
C PRO A 39 15.33 2.58 8.01
N GLY A 40 14.82 2.31 6.79
CA GLY A 40 15.28 2.91 5.54
C GLY A 40 16.40 2.13 4.87
N ASP A 41 16.55 0.84 5.21
CA ASP A 41 17.62 0.00 4.71
C ASP A 41 17.17 -0.76 3.46
N LYS A 42 16.00 -1.39 3.52
CA LYS A 42 15.44 -2.17 2.41
C LYS A 42 13.92 -2.11 2.41
N HIS A 43 13.37 -1.12 1.71
CA HIS A 43 11.93 -0.85 1.61
C HIS A 43 11.09 -2.05 1.21
N THR A 44 11.60 -2.95 0.35
CA THR A 44 10.89 -4.18 -0.03
C THR A 44 10.73 -5.18 1.11
N ALA A 45 11.68 -5.24 2.04
CA ALA A 45 11.60 -6.06 3.24
C ALA A 45 10.74 -5.39 4.34
N GLU A 46 10.79 -4.06 4.40
CA GLU A 46 10.08 -3.25 5.39
C GLU A 46 8.58 -3.12 5.11
N ALA A 47 8.17 -3.25 3.84
CA ALA A 47 6.77 -3.09 3.43
C ALA A 47 5.78 -3.98 4.21
N ASN A 48 6.18 -5.19 4.58
CA ASN A 48 5.34 -6.09 5.38
C ASN A 48 5.06 -5.54 6.79
N ALA A 49 6.03 -4.85 7.39
CA ALA A 49 5.86 -4.23 8.71
C ALA A 49 4.89 -3.05 8.65
N VAL A 50 4.95 -2.26 7.57
CA VAL A 50 4.01 -1.14 7.35
C VAL A 50 2.59 -1.64 7.08
N LEU A 51 2.42 -2.73 6.32
CA LEU A 51 1.10 -3.35 6.12
C LEU A 51 0.51 -3.92 7.42
N ALA A 52 1.36 -4.40 8.33
CA ALA A 52 0.93 -5.00 9.58
C ALA A 52 0.63 -3.97 10.68
N ASN A 53 1.41 -2.89 10.76
CA ASN A 53 1.42 -1.98 11.92
C ASN A 53 1.22 -0.51 11.56
N GLY A 54 1.36 -0.14 10.29
CA GLY A 54 1.30 1.26 9.87
C GLY A 54 -0.10 1.83 9.98
N ASP A 55 -0.18 3.16 10.05
CA ASP A 55 -1.44 3.86 10.11
C ASP A 55 -2.11 3.88 8.74
N LYS A 56 -3.38 3.47 8.70
CA LYS A 56 -4.18 3.50 7.49
C LYS A 56 -4.36 4.95 7.04
N LEU A 57 -3.99 5.23 5.80
CA LEU A 57 -4.16 6.53 5.19
C LEU A 57 -5.64 6.82 4.92
N ILE A 58 -6.02 8.09 4.99
CA ILE A 58 -7.30 8.54 4.45
C ILE A 58 -7.32 8.38 2.93
N GLU A 59 -8.50 8.15 2.38
CA GLU A 59 -8.67 7.83 0.97
C GLU A 59 -8.10 8.90 0.04
N GLU A 60 -8.29 10.20 0.36
CA GLU A 60 -7.79 11.28 -0.49
C GLU A 60 -6.27 11.23 -0.65
N VAL A 61 -5.54 10.94 0.44
CA VAL A 61 -4.08 10.84 0.43
C VAL A 61 -3.64 9.56 -0.28
N ALA A 62 -4.31 8.43 0.00
CA ALA A 62 -3.98 7.16 -0.63
C ALA A 62 -4.10 7.24 -2.17
N ARG A 63 -5.15 7.87 -2.68
CA ARG A 63 -5.40 8.03 -4.12
C ARG A 63 -4.36 8.90 -4.82
N VAL A 64 -3.79 9.89 -4.13
CA VAL A 64 -2.68 10.70 -4.65
C VAL A 64 -1.40 9.88 -4.75
N LEU A 65 -1.11 9.04 -3.76
CA LEU A 65 0.13 8.25 -3.72
C LEU A 65 0.09 7.00 -4.62
N PHE A 66 -1.08 6.42 -4.83
CA PHE A 66 -1.28 5.18 -5.59
C PHE A 66 -2.38 5.35 -6.67
N PRO A 67 -2.15 6.20 -7.69
CA PRO A 67 -3.13 6.49 -8.73
C PRO A 67 -3.51 5.27 -9.59
N GLU A 68 -2.70 4.20 -9.58
CA GLU A 68 -3.00 2.95 -10.27
C GLU A 68 -4.26 2.24 -9.75
N PHE A 69 -4.71 2.56 -8.53
CA PHE A 69 -5.93 1.99 -7.94
C PHE A 69 -7.15 2.90 -8.06
N LYS A 70 -7.14 3.91 -8.94
CA LYS A 70 -8.23 4.88 -9.09
C LYS A 70 -9.62 4.22 -9.29
N ASP A 71 -9.66 3.11 -10.02
CA ASP A 71 -10.90 2.40 -10.38
C ASP A 71 -11.23 1.27 -9.39
N THR A 72 -10.43 1.08 -8.33
CA THR A 72 -10.64 0.08 -7.29
C THR A 72 -11.22 0.74 -6.03
N PRO A 73 -12.29 0.20 -5.42
CA PRO A 73 -12.87 0.78 -4.21
C PRO A 73 -11.90 0.79 -3.04
N TYR A 74 -11.87 1.91 -2.30
CA TYR A 74 -11.09 2.01 -1.07
C TYR A 74 -11.79 1.24 0.05
N ALA A 75 -11.03 0.49 0.84
CA ALA A 75 -11.56 -0.17 2.02
C ALA A 75 -11.73 0.88 3.12
N HIS A 76 -12.94 1.07 3.65
CA HIS A 76 -13.20 1.95 4.80
C HIS A 76 -12.92 1.25 6.13
#